data_AF-A0A3D3BI91-F1
#
_entry.id   AF-A0A3D3BI91-F1
#
_cell.length_a   1.000
_cell.length_b   1.000
_cell.length_c   1.000
_cell.angle_alpha   90.00
_cell.angle_beta   90.00
_cell.angle_gamma   90.00
#
_symmetry.space_group_name_H-M   'P 1'
#
loop_
_entity.id
_entity.type
_entity.pdbx_description
1 polymer ?
#
loop_
_entity_poly.entity_id
_entity_poly.type
_entity_poly.pdbx_seq_one_letter_code
_entity_poly.pdbx_strand_id
1 'polypeptide(L)'
;MIARAIERGVSSADIADALGLQVESVIRRFRLLEGISPEAAEMLKDTPCSMKVFDVLRQMSAVRQIEAADLMIGQHNFTVMFARAIRAATPDSQLVTAKKVTGAAAGTPSGQQIARMERELAALQTQVKSVEETYGIDNLHLTVARGYVAKLLANGRISRWLTHHRLEYLGEFQKIAEIDLIGLQSDAPEA
;
A
#
# COMPACT_ATOMS: atom_id res chain seq x y z
N MET A 1 -16.57 9.69 16.98
CA MET A 1 -17.47 10.83 17.29
C MET A 1 -18.92 10.40 17.46
N ILE A 2 -19.52 9.73 16.46
CA ILE A 2 -20.92 9.23 16.52
C ILE A 2 -21.15 8.26 17.70
N ALA A 3 -20.24 7.30 17.93
CA ALA A 3 -20.30 6.38 19.06
C ALA A 3 -20.41 7.08 20.43
N ARG A 4 -19.53 8.06 20.67
CA ARG A 4 -19.53 8.87 21.90
C ARG A 4 -20.78 9.73 22.07
N ALA A 5 -21.43 10.17 20.99
CA ALA A 5 -22.65 10.98 21.08
C ALA A 5 -23.86 10.15 21.52
N ILE A 6 -23.96 8.91 21.02
CA ILE A 6 -25.03 7.97 21.42
C ILE A 6 -24.83 7.48 22.85
N GLU A 7 -23.59 7.19 23.26
CA GLU A 7 -23.26 6.85 24.66
C GLU A 7 -23.63 7.97 25.66
N ARG A 8 -23.67 9.22 25.20
CA ARG A 8 -24.09 10.40 25.97
C ARG A 8 -25.61 10.64 25.93
N GLY A 9 -26.39 9.72 25.36
CA GLY A 9 -27.85 9.75 25.37
C GLY A 9 -28.50 10.50 24.20
N VAL A 10 -27.74 10.89 23.17
CA VAL A 10 -28.30 11.55 21.98
C VAL A 10 -28.91 10.50 21.05
N SER A 11 -30.14 10.72 20.59
CA SER A 11 -30.83 9.76 19.72
C SER A 11 -30.20 9.71 18.32
N SER A 12 -30.28 8.56 17.66
CA SER A 12 -29.76 8.39 16.30
C SER A 12 -30.44 9.30 15.28
N ALA A 13 -31.71 9.66 15.54
CA ALA A 13 -32.49 10.58 14.72
C ALA A 13 -31.97 12.03 14.83
N ASP A 14 -31.63 12.48 16.04
CA ASP A 14 -31.09 13.83 16.26
C ASP A 14 -29.69 13.99 15.64
N ILE A 15 -28.88 12.93 15.68
CA ILE A 15 -27.55 12.91 15.03
C ILE A 15 -27.70 12.92 13.50
N ALA A 16 -28.67 12.19 12.97
CA ALA A 16 -28.97 12.14 11.55
C ALA A 16 -29.40 13.51 11.03
N ASP A 17 -30.31 14.17 11.74
CA ASP A 17 -30.80 15.51 11.41
C ASP A 17 -29.68 16.56 11.49
N ALA A 18 -28.88 16.54 12.56
CA ALA A 18 -27.75 17.47 12.74
C ALA A 18 -26.62 17.30 11.71
N LEU A 19 -26.41 16.08 11.18
CA LEU A 19 -25.37 15.79 10.19
C LEU A 19 -25.90 15.75 8.75
N GLY A 20 -27.21 15.93 8.53
CA GLY A 20 -27.85 15.77 7.22
C GLY A 20 -27.69 14.36 6.63
N LEU A 21 -27.62 13.33 7.49
CA LEU A 21 -27.42 11.92 7.11
C LEU A 21 -28.70 11.12 7.29
N GLN A 22 -28.84 10.01 6.57
CA GLN A 22 -29.92 9.04 6.83
C GLN A 22 -29.69 8.33 8.16
N VAL A 23 -30.76 8.07 8.91
CA VAL A 23 -30.71 7.42 10.24
C VAL A 23 -30.01 6.06 10.18
N GLU A 24 -30.30 5.26 9.14
CA GLU A 24 -29.62 3.98 8.87
C GLU A 24 -28.10 4.13 8.71
N SER A 25 -27.63 5.23 8.11
CA SER A 25 -26.20 5.50 7.93
C SER A 25 -25.52 5.82 9.25
N VAL A 26 -26.22 6.51 10.16
CA VAL A 26 -25.74 6.80 11.52
C VAL A 26 -25.64 5.51 12.33
N ILE A 27 -26.66 4.65 12.28
CA ILE A 27 -26.67 3.34 12.96
C ILE A 27 -25.53 2.46 12.44
N ARG A 28 -25.30 2.44 11.12
CA ARG A 28 -24.22 1.64 10.51
C ARG A 28 -22.83 2.13 10.91
N ARG A 29 -22.65 3.45 11.05
CA ARG A 29 -21.40 4.06 11.56
C ARG A 29 -21.20 3.81 13.06
N PHE A 30 -22.28 3.77 13.83
CA PHE A 30 -22.24 3.44 15.25
C PHE A 30 -21.78 2.00 15.49
N ARG A 31 -22.36 1.04 14.78
CA ARG A 31 -22.03 -0.39 14.90
C ARG A 31 -20.76 -0.80 14.14
N LEU A 32 -20.03 0.14 13.54
CA LEU A 32 -18.89 -0.16 12.69
C LEU A 32 -17.81 -0.96 13.42
N LEU A 33 -17.53 -0.57 14.67
CA LEU A 33 -16.51 -1.16 15.53
C LEU A 33 -17.04 -2.33 16.38
N GLU A 34 -18.33 -2.64 16.29
CA GLU A 34 -18.90 -3.78 17.00
C GLU A 34 -18.28 -5.08 16.43
N GLY A 35 -17.65 -5.90 17.28
CA GLY A 35 -16.94 -7.11 16.87
C GLY A 35 -15.55 -6.89 16.25
N ILE A 36 -14.99 -5.68 16.35
CA ILE A 36 -13.62 -5.35 15.97
C ILE A 36 -12.76 -5.21 17.24
N SER A 37 -11.56 -5.79 17.25
CA SER A 37 -10.64 -5.62 18.38
C SER A 37 -10.18 -4.15 18.51
N PRO A 38 -10.03 -3.64 19.74
CA PRO A 38 -9.65 -2.25 19.96
C PRO A 38 -8.28 -1.93 19.34
N GLU A 39 -7.35 -2.89 19.35
CA GLU A 39 -6.04 -2.74 18.72
C GLU A 39 -6.15 -2.61 17.20
N ALA A 40 -6.94 -3.47 16.53
CA ALA A 40 -7.13 -3.37 15.08
C ALA A 40 -7.86 -2.08 14.69
N ALA A 41 -8.83 -1.63 15.51
CA ALA A 41 -9.51 -0.36 15.32
C ALA A 41 -8.53 0.83 15.42
N GLU A 42 -7.61 0.80 16.39
CA GLU A 42 -6.60 1.83 16.60
C GLU A 42 -5.60 1.88 15.44
N MET A 43 -5.16 0.72 14.94
CA MET A 43 -4.27 0.62 13.77
C MET A 43 -4.90 1.21 12.50
N LEU A 44 -6.22 1.04 12.31
CA LEU A 44 -6.90 1.44 11.08
C LEU A 44 -7.56 2.84 11.15
N LYS A 45 -7.50 3.53 12.29
CA LYS A 45 -8.26 4.77 12.54
C LYS A 45 -8.00 5.91 11.54
N ASP A 46 -6.77 6.03 11.06
CA ASP A 46 -6.32 7.09 10.14
C ASP A 46 -6.06 6.56 8.71
N THR A 47 -6.58 5.38 8.40
CA THR A 47 -6.41 4.74 7.09
C THR A 47 -7.65 4.96 6.19
N PRO A 48 -7.51 4.93 4.86
CA PRO A 48 -8.64 5.07 3.92
C PRO A 48 -9.51 3.79 3.83
N CYS A 49 -9.81 3.16 4.98
CA CYS A 49 -10.60 1.94 5.06
C CYS A 49 -12.10 2.21 4.88
N SER A 50 -12.70 1.54 3.91
CA SER A 50 -14.16 1.54 3.78
C SER A 50 -14.84 0.69 4.85
N MET A 51 -16.11 1.00 5.18
CA MET A 51 -16.88 0.22 6.17
C MET A 51 -17.00 -1.28 5.83
N LYS A 52 -16.99 -1.61 4.53
CA LYS A 52 -17.05 -3.00 4.04
C LYS A 52 -15.81 -3.81 4.42
N VAL A 53 -14.68 -3.17 4.69
CA VAL A 53 -13.47 -3.84 5.21
C VAL A 53 -13.74 -4.36 6.62
N PHE A 54 -14.31 -3.52 7.49
CA PHE A 54 -14.67 -3.91 8.86
C PHE A 54 -15.72 -5.05 8.88
N ASP A 55 -16.65 -5.09 7.92
CA ASP A 55 -17.57 -6.24 7.74
C ASP A 55 -16.82 -7.56 7.50
N VAL A 56 -15.67 -7.52 6.81
CA VAL A 56 -14.84 -8.70 6.54
C VAL A 56 -13.96 -9.03 7.75
N LEU A 57 -13.36 -8.02 8.39
CA LEU A 57 -12.53 -8.20 9.58
C LEU A 57 -13.30 -8.87 10.73
N ARG A 58 -14.58 -8.51 10.93
CA ARG A 58 -15.47 -9.14 11.91
C ARG A 58 -15.61 -10.65 11.80
N GLN A 59 -15.27 -11.23 10.64
CA GLN A 59 -15.39 -12.66 10.40
C GLN A 59 -14.13 -13.43 10.85
N MET A 60 -13.13 -12.72 11.38
CA MET A 60 -11.88 -13.24 11.91
C MET A 60 -11.80 -13.00 13.42
N SER A 61 -11.04 -13.85 14.11
CA SER A 61 -10.77 -13.73 15.55
C SER A 61 -10.04 -12.43 15.87
N ALA A 62 -10.12 -11.96 17.11
CA ALA A 62 -9.49 -10.69 17.52
C ALA A 62 -7.98 -10.62 17.20
N VAL A 63 -7.25 -11.72 17.46
CA VAL A 63 -5.82 -11.80 17.12
C VAL A 63 -5.61 -11.70 15.61
N ARG A 64 -6.44 -12.39 14.83
CA ARG A 64 -6.32 -12.38 13.37
C ARG A 64 -6.71 -11.05 12.75
N GLN A 65 -7.63 -10.31 13.36
CA GLN A 65 -7.97 -8.95 12.94
C GLN A 65 -6.78 -8.00 13.05
N ILE A 66 -5.96 -8.14 14.10
CA ILE A 66 -4.74 -7.34 14.30
C ILE A 66 -3.72 -7.67 13.21
N GLU A 67 -3.45 -8.95 12.98
CA GLU A 67 -2.56 -9.39 11.90
C GLU A 67 -3.05 -8.94 10.51
N ALA A 68 -4.35 -9.03 10.26
CA ALA A 68 -4.96 -8.56 9.01
C ALA A 68 -4.78 -7.05 8.85
N ALA A 69 -4.97 -6.26 9.90
CA ALA A 69 -4.73 -4.82 9.88
C ALA A 69 -3.25 -4.51 9.59
N ASP A 70 -2.32 -5.24 10.20
CA ASP A 70 -0.88 -5.10 9.97
C ASP A 70 -0.50 -5.39 8.52
N LEU A 71 -1.03 -6.48 7.95
CA LEU A 71 -0.86 -6.81 6.53
C LEU A 71 -1.41 -5.72 5.60
N MET A 72 -2.58 -5.15 5.92
CA MET A 72 -3.20 -4.07 5.12
C MET A 72 -2.38 -2.79 5.16
N ILE A 73 -1.82 -2.45 6.33
CA ILE A 73 -0.94 -1.28 6.52
C ILE A 73 0.38 -1.50 5.81
N GLY A 74 1.04 -2.64 6.02
CA GLY A 74 2.33 -2.97 5.42
C GLY A 74 2.30 -2.99 3.90
N GLN A 75 1.17 -3.41 3.30
CA GLN A 75 1.00 -3.40 1.85
C GLN A 75 0.40 -2.09 1.30
N HIS A 76 0.03 -1.14 2.17
CA HIS A 76 -0.71 0.07 1.84
C HIS A 76 -1.95 -0.22 0.97
N ASN A 77 -2.67 -1.30 1.28
CA ASN A 77 -3.81 -1.79 0.51
C ASN A 77 -5.03 -1.99 1.40
N PHE A 78 -5.95 -1.03 1.35
CA PHE A 78 -7.16 -0.99 2.18
C PHE A 78 -8.44 -1.41 1.42
N THR A 79 -8.27 -2.13 0.30
CA THR A 79 -9.39 -2.54 -0.54
C THR A 79 -10.18 -3.69 0.10
N VAL A 80 -11.48 -3.71 -0.17
CA VAL A 80 -12.37 -4.82 0.26
C VAL A 80 -11.92 -6.16 -0.33
N MET A 81 -11.35 -6.14 -1.54
CA MET A 81 -10.83 -7.35 -2.20
C MET A 81 -9.63 -7.92 -1.45
N PHE A 82 -8.70 -7.07 -1.02
CA PHE A 82 -7.55 -7.52 -0.24
C PHE A 82 -7.96 -8.07 1.13
N ALA A 83 -8.88 -7.39 1.83
CA ALA A 83 -9.45 -7.91 3.08
C ALA A 83 -10.13 -9.29 2.90
N ARG A 84 -10.85 -9.51 1.77
CA ARG A 84 -11.45 -10.81 1.43
C ARG A 84 -10.40 -11.88 1.15
N ALA A 85 -9.30 -11.52 0.49
CA ALA A 85 -8.19 -12.43 0.26
C ALA A 85 -7.55 -12.86 1.60
N ILE A 86 -7.28 -11.91 2.50
CA ILE A 86 -6.75 -12.20 3.84
C ILE A 86 -7.68 -13.15 4.61
N ARG A 87 -8.99 -12.88 4.60
CA ARG A 87 -9.98 -13.76 5.24
C ARG A 87 -9.99 -15.15 4.60
N ALA A 88 -9.89 -15.25 3.28
CA ALA A 88 -9.92 -16.54 2.59
C ALA A 88 -8.64 -17.37 2.84
N ALA A 89 -7.51 -16.72 3.07
CA ALA A 89 -6.25 -17.35 3.50
C ALA A 89 -6.20 -17.63 5.02
N THR A 90 -7.21 -17.22 5.79
CA THR A 90 -7.23 -17.41 7.24
C THR A 90 -7.68 -18.84 7.60
N PRO A 91 -6.95 -19.56 8.48
CA PRO A 91 -7.35 -20.87 8.96
C PRO A 91 -8.72 -20.86 9.64
N ASP A 92 -9.51 -21.93 9.49
CA ASP A 92 -10.85 -22.05 10.09
C ASP A 92 -10.84 -21.85 11.62
N SER A 93 -9.74 -22.22 12.31
CA SER A 93 -9.57 -22.03 13.75
C SER A 93 -9.52 -20.55 14.17
N GLN A 94 -9.20 -19.65 13.25
CA GLN A 94 -9.12 -18.21 13.45
C GLN A 94 -10.29 -17.46 12.81
N LEU A 95 -11.25 -18.16 12.21
CA LEU A 95 -12.51 -17.57 11.75
C LEU A 95 -13.52 -17.56 12.88
N VAL A 96 -14.26 -16.46 13.02
CA VAL A 96 -15.43 -16.44 13.90
C VAL A 96 -16.50 -17.26 13.20
N THR A 97 -16.88 -18.41 13.78
CA THR A 97 -17.95 -19.28 13.28
C THR A 97 -19.30 -18.57 13.33
N ALA A 98 -19.53 -17.65 12.39
CA ALA A 98 -20.78 -16.93 12.26
C ALA A 98 -21.77 -17.80 11.48
N LYS A 99 -22.74 -18.34 12.23
CA LYS A 99 -24.04 -18.89 11.83
C LYS A 99 -24.35 -18.71 10.32
N LYS A 100 -24.24 -19.83 9.59
CA LYS A 100 -24.71 -20.11 8.22
C LYS A 100 -25.62 -19.01 7.64
N VAL A 101 -25.04 -17.99 7.01
CA VAL A 101 -25.78 -17.16 6.04
C VAL A 101 -25.74 -17.91 4.72
N THR A 102 -26.76 -18.71 4.47
CA THR A 102 -27.07 -19.24 3.13
C THR A 102 -27.37 -18.08 2.19
N GLY A 103 -26.44 -17.78 1.30
CA GLY A 103 -26.64 -16.74 0.28
C GLY A 103 -25.42 -16.61 -0.64
N ALA A 104 -25.46 -17.35 -1.74
CA ALA A 104 -24.66 -17.19 -2.97
C ALA A 104 -23.17 -16.86 -2.81
N ALA A 105 -22.34 -17.90 -2.87
CA ALA A 105 -20.93 -17.80 -3.23
C ALA A 105 -20.81 -17.38 -4.71
N ALA A 106 -21.03 -16.10 -5.00
CA ALA A 106 -20.71 -15.49 -6.28
C ALA A 106 -19.64 -14.41 -6.03
N GLY A 107 -18.39 -14.76 -6.30
CA GLY A 107 -17.27 -13.81 -6.29
C GLY A 107 -16.11 -14.13 -5.34
N THR A 108 -16.09 -15.28 -4.68
CA THR A 108 -14.90 -15.72 -3.94
C THR A 108 -13.96 -16.45 -4.91
N PRO A 109 -12.72 -15.97 -5.13
CA PRO A 109 -11.75 -16.72 -5.91
C PRO A 109 -11.49 -18.08 -5.25
N SER A 110 -11.40 -19.15 -6.06
CA SER A 110 -11.20 -20.50 -5.52
C SER A 110 -9.87 -20.58 -4.76
N GLY A 111 -9.74 -21.52 -3.81
CA GLY A 111 -8.47 -21.70 -3.07
C GLY A 111 -7.25 -21.91 -3.98
N GLN A 112 -7.46 -22.46 -5.18
CA GLN A 112 -6.41 -22.55 -6.21
C GLN A 112 -6.05 -21.19 -6.83
N GLN A 113 -7.01 -20.29 -7.02
CA GLN A 113 -6.74 -18.93 -7.48
C GLN A 113 -5.99 -18.12 -6.42
N ILE A 114 -6.30 -18.34 -5.14
CA ILE A 114 -5.57 -17.72 -4.02
C ILE A 114 -4.14 -18.24 -3.96
N ALA A 115 -3.93 -19.56 -3.98
CA ALA A 115 -2.58 -20.14 -3.96
C ALA A 115 -1.74 -19.73 -5.19
N ARG A 116 -2.38 -19.53 -6.36
CA ARG A 116 -1.71 -19.00 -7.54
C ARG A 116 -1.32 -17.53 -7.35
N MET A 117 -2.25 -16.72 -6.85
CA MET A 117 -2.01 -15.31 -6.56
C MET A 117 -0.92 -15.12 -5.49
N GLU A 118 -0.87 -15.96 -4.46
CA GLU A 118 0.18 -15.96 -3.43
C GLU A 118 1.57 -16.28 -4.03
N ARG A 119 1.66 -17.25 -4.95
CA ARG A 119 2.93 -17.52 -5.66
C ARG A 119 3.34 -16.36 -6.55
N GLU A 120 2.39 -15.77 -7.27
CA GLU A 120 2.65 -14.61 -8.14
C GLU A 120 3.09 -13.40 -7.29
N LEU A 121 2.45 -13.14 -6.15
CA LEU A 121 2.83 -12.10 -5.20
C LEU A 121 4.21 -12.36 -4.55
N ALA A 122 4.49 -13.59 -4.13
CA ALA A 122 5.79 -13.95 -3.57
C ALA A 122 6.91 -13.76 -4.60
N ALA A 123 6.70 -14.20 -5.85
CA ALA A 123 7.65 -13.99 -6.93
C ALA A 123 7.89 -12.50 -7.20
N LEU A 124 6.84 -11.69 -7.25
CA LEU A 124 6.94 -10.24 -7.42
C LEU A 124 7.68 -9.59 -6.24
N GLN A 125 7.38 -9.97 -5.01
CA GLN A 125 8.08 -9.45 -3.82
C GLN A 125 9.56 -9.82 -3.83
N THR A 126 9.92 -11.04 -4.22
CA THR A 126 11.34 -11.44 -4.36
C THR A 126 12.03 -10.63 -5.46
N GLN A 127 11.36 -10.39 -6.58
CA GLN A 127 11.91 -9.58 -7.67
C GLN A 127 12.11 -8.12 -7.24
N VAL A 128 11.12 -7.51 -6.57
CA VAL A 128 11.23 -6.14 -6.06
C VAL A 128 12.37 -6.03 -5.04
N LYS A 129 12.46 -6.95 -4.08
CA LYS A 129 13.56 -6.96 -3.09
C LYS A 129 14.93 -7.09 -3.76
N SER A 130 15.05 -7.93 -4.78
CA SER A 130 16.33 -8.09 -5.50
C SER A 130 16.76 -6.80 -6.23
N VAL A 131 15.79 -6.05 -6.73
CA VAL A 131 16.02 -4.74 -7.35
C VAL A 131 16.39 -3.71 -6.27
N GLU A 132 15.66 -3.67 -5.15
CA GLU A 132 15.91 -2.76 -4.03
C GLU A 132 17.30 -2.96 -3.41
N GLU A 133 17.74 -4.21 -3.26
CA GLU A 133 19.06 -4.55 -2.68
C GLU A 133 20.22 -4.00 -3.53
N THR A 134 20.06 -4.01 -4.86
CA THR A 134 21.10 -3.53 -5.78
C THR A 134 20.96 -2.04 -6.09
N TYR A 135 19.75 -1.49 -6.01
CA TYR A 135 19.44 -0.10 -6.37
C TYR A 135 20.31 0.93 -5.63
N GLY A 136 20.53 0.75 -4.32
CA GLY A 136 21.36 1.67 -3.54
C GLY A 136 22.83 1.67 -3.97
N ILE A 137 23.39 0.49 -4.24
CA ILE A 137 24.78 0.33 -4.67
C ILE A 137 24.98 0.85 -6.09
N ASP A 138 24.04 0.55 -7.00
CA ASP A 138 24.09 1.02 -8.38
C ASP A 138 23.96 2.53 -8.47
N ASN A 139 23.08 3.14 -7.67
CA ASN A 139 22.95 4.60 -7.62
C ASN A 139 24.23 5.27 -7.15
N LEU A 140 24.90 4.70 -6.15
CA LEU A 140 26.20 5.16 -5.68
C LEU A 140 27.26 5.04 -6.78
N HIS A 141 27.36 3.89 -7.45
CA HIS A 141 28.31 3.67 -8.55
C HIS A 141 28.08 4.65 -9.70
N LEU A 142 26.83 4.86 -10.11
CA LEU A 142 26.46 5.80 -11.16
C LEU A 142 26.77 7.26 -10.77
N THR A 143 26.55 7.63 -9.51
CA THR A 143 26.89 8.95 -8.98
C THR A 143 28.41 9.20 -9.04
N VAL A 144 29.20 8.21 -8.63
CA VAL A 144 30.67 8.29 -8.70
C VAL A 144 31.15 8.32 -10.15
N ALA A 145 30.59 7.48 -11.02
CA ALA A 145 30.92 7.44 -12.44
C ALA A 145 30.63 8.77 -13.14
N ARG A 146 29.46 9.37 -12.91
CA ARG A 146 29.13 10.73 -13.37
C ARG A 146 30.18 11.73 -12.91
N GLY A 147 30.47 11.77 -11.61
CA GLY A 147 31.43 12.72 -11.04
C GLY A 147 32.82 12.57 -11.65
N TYR A 148 33.23 11.33 -11.95
CA TYR A 148 34.48 11.05 -12.63
C TYR A 148 34.49 11.56 -14.08
N VAL A 149 33.41 11.33 -14.84
CA VAL A 149 33.26 11.87 -16.21
C VAL A 149 33.31 13.39 -16.20
N ALA A 150 32.60 14.06 -15.27
CA ALA A 150 32.67 15.51 -15.12
C ALA A 150 34.09 16.01 -14.85
N LYS A 151 34.83 15.31 -13.98
CA LYS A 151 36.24 15.62 -13.67
C LYS A 151 37.17 15.42 -14.87
N LEU A 152 36.92 14.41 -15.71
CA LEU A 152 37.66 14.20 -16.96
C LEU A 152 37.42 15.34 -17.96
N LEU A 153 36.17 15.78 -18.11
CA LEU A 153 35.81 16.88 -19.02
C LEU A 153 36.30 18.25 -18.53
N ALA A 154 36.50 18.43 -17.23
CA ALA A 154 37.16 19.63 -16.69
C ALA A 154 38.64 19.73 -17.09
N ASN A 155 39.27 18.63 -17.51
CA ASN A 155 40.65 18.64 -17.98
C ASN A 155 40.73 19.09 -19.44
N GLY A 156 41.16 20.34 -19.67
CA GLY A 156 41.24 20.93 -21.00
C GLY A 156 42.11 20.18 -22.02
N ARG A 157 43.07 19.35 -21.60
CA ARG A 157 43.83 18.48 -22.53
C ARG A 157 42.96 17.33 -23.06
N ILE A 158 42.17 16.71 -22.18
CA ILE A 158 41.27 15.60 -22.51
C ILE A 158 40.13 16.11 -23.40
N SER A 159 39.51 17.23 -23.03
CA SER A 159 38.41 17.81 -23.80
C SER A 159 38.85 18.25 -25.20
N ARG A 160 40.06 18.82 -25.33
CA ARG A 160 40.63 19.17 -26.64
C ARG A 160 40.93 17.94 -27.48
N TRP A 161 41.47 16.88 -26.86
CA TRP A 161 41.71 15.62 -27.57
C TRP A 161 40.41 14.98 -28.07
N LEU A 162 39.38 14.94 -27.23
CA LEU A 162 38.04 14.45 -27.58
C LEU A 162 37.42 15.27 -28.73
N THR A 163 37.55 16.59 -28.68
CA THR A 163 37.04 17.48 -29.75
C THR A 163 37.67 17.16 -31.11
N HIS A 164 38.98 16.86 -31.14
CA HIS A 164 39.69 16.59 -32.40
C HIS A 164 39.52 15.16 -32.93
N HIS A 165 39.31 14.18 -32.04
CA HIS A 165 39.35 12.76 -32.43
C HIS A 165 38.00 12.05 -32.29
N ARG A 166 37.13 12.46 -31.36
CA ARG A 166 35.88 11.76 -30.99
C ARG A 166 34.80 12.75 -30.51
N LEU A 167 34.39 13.65 -31.40
CA LEU A 167 33.38 14.68 -31.10
C LEU A 167 32.03 14.08 -30.67
N GLU A 168 31.65 12.94 -31.24
CA GLU A 168 30.43 12.20 -30.89
C GLU A 168 30.38 11.79 -29.41
N TYR A 169 31.51 11.38 -28.83
CA TYR A 169 31.58 10.98 -27.42
C TYR A 169 31.63 12.18 -26.47
N LEU A 170 32.15 13.32 -26.94
CA LEU A 170 32.17 14.54 -26.13
C LEU A 170 30.76 14.99 -25.75
N GLY A 171 29.82 14.97 -26.71
CA GLY A 171 28.42 15.32 -26.45
C GLY A 171 27.74 14.37 -25.47
N GLU A 172 27.97 13.06 -25.59
CA GLU A 172 27.39 12.09 -24.66
C GLU A 172 28.00 12.19 -23.25
N PHE A 173 29.31 12.41 -23.14
CA PHE A 173 29.93 12.64 -21.83
C PHE A 173 29.47 13.93 -21.16
N GLN A 174 29.21 14.99 -21.93
CA GLN A 174 28.63 16.23 -21.40
C GLN A 174 27.23 15.99 -20.85
N LYS A 175 26.37 15.31 -21.61
CA LYS A 175 25.03 14.92 -21.12
C LYS A 175 25.11 14.12 -19.83
N ILE A 176 26.00 13.12 -19.74
CA ILE A 176 26.19 12.32 -18.53
C ILE A 176 26.65 13.20 -17.35
N ALA A 177 27.58 14.12 -17.58
CA ALA A 177 28.08 15.03 -16.56
C ALA A 177 27.01 16.01 -16.05
N GLU A 178 26.00 16.34 -16.85
CA GLU A 178 24.90 17.26 -16.51
C GLU A 178 23.73 16.59 -15.77
N ILE A 179 23.73 15.27 -15.57
CA ILE A 179 22.64 14.56 -14.87
C ILE A 179 22.60 14.91 -13.37
N ASP A 180 21.77 15.87 -12.97
CA ASP A 180 21.73 16.34 -11.58
C ASP A 180 21.06 15.39 -10.58
N LEU A 181 20.17 14.49 -11.04
CA LEU A 181 19.50 13.51 -10.19
C LEU A 181 19.58 12.11 -10.82
N ILE A 182 20.18 11.15 -10.11
CA ILE A 182 20.26 9.75 -10.52
C ILE A 182 19.18 8.89 -9.80
N GLY A 183 18.39 9.49 -8.90
CA GLY A 183 17.31 8.84 -8.16
C GLY A 183 15.92 9.38 -8.53
N LEU A 184 14.89 8.54 -8.31
CA LEU A 184 13.45 8.79 -8.52
C LEU A 184 13.04 10.26 -8.61
N GLN A 185 12.61 10.67 -9.81
CA GLN A 185 11.49 11.60 -9.90
C GLN A 185 10.32 10.89 -9.23
N SER A 186 9.84 11.44 -8.13
CA SER A 186 8.52 11.08 -7.63
C SER A 186 7.52 11.59 -8.65
N ASP A 187 7.24 10.81 -9.69
CA ASP A 187 6.00 10.94 -10.44
C ASP A 187 4.88 10.50 -9.48
N ALA A 188 4.53 11.42 -8.59
CA ALA A 188 3.21 11.40 -7.97
C ALA A 188 2.23 11.56 -9.13
N PRO A 189 1.28 10.63 -9.32
CA PRO A 189 0.29 10.80 -10.36
C PRO A 189 -0.51 12.06 -10.03
N GLU A 190 -0.47 13.05 -10.93
CA GLU A 190 -1.37 14.19 -10.88
C GLU A 190 -2.82 13.68 -10.85
N ALA A 191 -3.60 14.27 -9.94
CA ALA A 191 -4.95 13.90 -9.57
C ALA A 191 -5.98 14.06 -10.68
#